data_AF-A0A2V8PVK6-F1
#
_entry.id   AF-A0A2V8PVK6-F1
#
_cell.length_a   1.000
_cell.length_b   1.000
_cell.length_c   1.000
_cell.angle_alpha   90.00
_cell.angle_beta   90.00
_cell.angle_gamma   90.00
#
_symmetry.space_group_name_H-M   'P 1'
#
loop_
_entity.id
_entity.type
_entity.pdbx_description
1 polymer ?
#
loop_
_entity_poly.entity_id
_entity_poly.type
_entity_poly.pdbx_seq_one_letter_code
_entity_poly.pdbx_strand_id
1 'polypeptide(L)'
;MGRRSISRRIWFSLESPSQYFPLTYTVLRIERWLWGLNPTGYHWVNLLLHIANALLVWRLLFQLRVRGSWLAAAIFALHPVQVESVAWISELKNVLMGFFFLLTLLAWIEYVDTTGERRRLLYLAALLFYLLALFAKSTACTLPAALLLILWLRSKRIGWRAFFEIAPFVLFALGIGLLTIWWEKYHQGTRVLVSLGSVERIMIASRAVWFYLSKIFWSSDLTFIYPRWQIDVANPLAYLGLIAALVAAVLIYYGRRWFGRGVEVAALFFVATLSPLLGFIMLYTFRYTFVADHY
;
A
#
# COMPACT_ATOMS: atom_id res chain seq x y z
N MET A 1 30.63 -12.51 -19.00
CA MET A 1 30.17 -11.79 -17.78
C MET A 1 28.63 -11.81 -17.71
N GLY A 2 27.90 -12.91 -17.49
CA GLY A 2 27.86 -13.80 -16.33
C GLY A 2 26.54 -13.59 -15.58
N ARG A 3 25.46 -14.33 -15.90
CA ARG A 3 24.07 -14.17 -15.36
C ARG A 3 23.98 -14.01 -13.83
N ARG A 4 24.95 -14.55 -13.07
CA ARG A 4 25.09 -14.42 -11.61
C ARG A 4 25.40 -12.98 -11.14
N SER A 5 26.06 -12.16 -11.97
CA SER A 5 26.37 -10.75 -11.69
C SER A 5 25.10 -9.90 -11.57
N ILE A 6 24.14 -10.11 -12.47
CA ILE A 6 22.91 -9.30 -12.53
C ILE A 6 21.97 -9.62 -11.37
N SER A 7 21.81 -10.90 -10.98
CA SER A 7 20.95 -11.25 -9.83
C SER A 7 21.51 -10.66 -8.54
N ARG A 8 22.84 -10.69 -8.37
CA ARG A 8 23.48 -10.03 -7.23
C ARG A 8 23.26 -8.52 -7.25
N ARG A 9 23.33 -7.87 -8.42
CA ARG A 9 23.02 -6.44 -8.53
C ARG A 9 21.58 -6.12 -8.15
N ILE A 10 20.61 -6.88 -8.63
CA ILE A 10 19.18 -6.63 -8.31
C ILE A 10 18.94 -6.65 -6.79
N TRP A 11 19.51 -7.63 -6.08
CA TRP A 11 19.22 -7.86 -4.67
C TRP A 11 20.15 -7.11 -3.71
N PHE A 12 21.40 -6.85 -4.10
CA PHE A 12 22.42 -6.33 -3.19
C PHE A 12 23.06 -5.01 -3.64
N SER A 13 22.63 -4.44 -4.78
CA SER A 13 23.07 -3.11 -5.21
C SER A 13 22.04 -2.04 -4.90
N LEU A 14 22.52 -0.86 -4.52
CA LEU A 14 21.72 0.36 -4.37
C LEU A 14 21.79 1.25 -5.63
N GLU A 15 22.32 0.73 -6.75
CA GLU A 15 22.48 1.46 -8.02
C GLU A 15 21.21 1.50 -8.90
N SER A 16 20.02 1.19 -8.35
CA SER A 16 18.79 1.16 -9.14
C SER A 16 18.37 2.59 -9.56
N PRO A 17 17.99 2.83 -10.83
CA PRO A 17 17.69 4.19 -11.30
C PRO A 17 16.39 4.78 -10.75
N SER A 18 15.51 3.99 -10.12
CA SER A 18 14.28 4.50 -9.50
C SER A 18 14.23 4.23 -8.00
N GLN A 19 13.93 2.99 -7.60
CA GLN A 19 13.77 2.58 -6.20
C GLN A 19 14.19 1.11 -6.02
N TYR A 20 14.32 0.67 -4.77
CA TYR A 20 14.74 -0.69 -4.42
C TYR A 20 13.57 -1.69 -4.47
N PHE A 21 13.32 -2.28 -5.65
CA PHE A 21 12.27 -3.28 -5.90
C PHE A 21 12.83 -4.61 -6.44
N PRO A 22 13.66 -5.32 -5.64
CA PRO A 22 14.42 -6.47 -6.14
C PRO A 22 13.54 -7.61 -6.66
N LEU A 23 12.35 -7.83 -6.06
CA LEU A 23 11.45 -8.88 -6.52
C LEU A 23 10.82 -8.50 -7.87
N THR A 24 10.32 -7.27 -8.01
CA THR A 24 9.75 -6.78 -9.27
C THR A 24 10.76 -6.86 -10.41
N TYR A 25 12.00 -6.41 -10.20
CA TYR A 25 13.04 -6.52 -11.22
C TYR A 25 13.43 -7.97 -11.53
N THR A 26 13.36 -8.85 -10.54
CA THR A 26 13.58 -10.29 -10.76
C THR A 26 12.49 -10.86 -11.66
N VAL A 27 11.22 -10.52 -11.40
CA VAL A 27 10.10 -10.95 -12.25
C VAL A 27 10.27 -10.37 -13.66
N LEU A 28 10.40 -9.05 -13.83
CA LEU A 28 10.61 -8.40 -15.14
C LEU A 28 11.78 -9.03 -15.93
N ARG A 29 12.84 -9.46 -15.25
CA ARG A 29 13.96 -10.16 -15.88
C ARG A 29 13.57 -11.55 -16.39
N ILE A 30 12.78 -12.29 -15.63
CA ILE A 30 12.22 -13.58 -16.06
C ILE A 30 11.28 -13.35 -17.25
N GLU A 31 10.43 -12.33 -17.19
CA GLU A 31 9.52 -11.98 -18.29
C GLU A 31 10.30 -11.65 -19.57
N ARG A 32 11.36 -10.85 -19.45
CA ARG A 32 12.25 -10.56 -20.59
C ARG A 32 12.96 -11.78 -21.14
N TRP A 33 13.30 -12.74 -20.28
CA TRP A 33 13.90 -13.98 -20.75
C TRP A 33 12.90 -14.86 -21.51
N LEU A 34 11.62 -14.86 -21.11
CA LEU A 34 10.54 -15.64 -21.75
C LEU A 34 10.01 -15.00 -23.04
N TRP A 35 9.77 -13.69 -23.03
CA TRP A 35 9.04 -12.98 -24.10
C TRP A 35 9.88 -11.93 -24.83
N GLY A 36 11.14 -11.71 -24.42
CA GLY A 36 11.98 -10.69 -25.02
C GLY A 36 11.39 -9.29 -24.85
N LEU A 37 11.24 -8.56 -25.95
CA LEU A 37 10.62 -7.22 -25.98
C LEU A 37 9.14 -7.27 -26.35
N ASN A 38 8.53 -8.45 -26.52
CA ASN A 38 7.10 -8.54 -26.82
C ASN A 38 6.28 -8.17 -25.58
N PRO A 39 5.51 -7.06 -25.60
CA PRO A 39 4.79 -6.57 -24.43
C PRO A 39 3.63 -7.48 -24.01
N THR A 40 3.15 -8.35 -24.91
CA THR A 40 1.99 -9.21 -24.69
C THR A 40 2.13 -10.07 -23.42
N GLY A 41 3.30 -10.68 -23.21
CA GLY A 41 3.55 -11.54 -22.04
C GLY A 41 3.45 -10.75 -20.72
N TYR A 42 4.03 -9.56 -20.69
CA TYR A 42 4.03 -8.67 -19.52
C TYR A 42 2.61 -8.23 -19.15
N HIS A 43 1.79 -7.84 -20.13
CA HIS A 43 0.40 -7.47 -19.88
C HIS A 43 -0.44 -8.65 -19.36
N TRP A 44 -0.21 -9.86 -19.87
CA TRP A 44 -0.88 -11.06 -19.35
C TRP A 44 -0.52 -11.35 -17.90
N VAL A 45 0.76 -11.23 -17.53
CA VAL A 45 1.18 -11.43 -16.14
C VAL A 45 0.51 -10.41 -15.21
N ASN A 46 0.51 -9.13 -15.57
CA ASN A 46 -0.20 -8.11 -14.80
C ASN A 46 -1.70 -8.40 -14.67
N LEU A 47 -2.36 -8.76 -15.77
CA LEU A 47 -3.79 -9.06 -15.77
C LEU A 47 -4.13 -10.28 -14.91
N LEU A 48 -3.35 -11.36 -15.03
CA LEU A 48 -3.56 -12.57 -14.23
C LEU A 48 -3.31 -12.32 -12.74
N LEU A 49 -2.29 -11.54 -12.38
CA LEU A 49 -2.06 -11.10 -11.00
C LEU A 49 -3.22 -10.23 -10.49
N HIS A 50 -3.80 -9.36 -11.32
CA HIS A 50 -4.96 -8.55 -10.93
C HIS A 50 -6.21 -9.40 -10.69
N ILE A 51 -6.47 -10.37 -11.57
CA ILE A 51 -7.56 -11.34 -11.37
C ILE A 51 -7.34 -12.11 -10.07
N ALA A 52 -6.13 -12.58 -9.81
CA ALA A 52 -5.81 -13.24 -8.55
C ALA A 52 -6.03 -12.30 -7.34
N ASN A 53 -5.63 -11.04 -7.42
CA ASN A 53 -5.88 -10.04 -6.38
C ASN A 53 -7.38 -9.84 -6.13
N ALA A 54 -8.21 -9.74 -7.17
CA ALA A 54 -9.65 -9.63 -7.01
C ALA A 54 -10.25 -10.83 -6.27
N LEU A 55 -9.80 -12.05 -6.60
CA LEU A 55 -10.21 -13.28 -5.90
C LEU A 55 -9.73 -13.29 -4.44
N LEU A 56 -8.52 -12.80 -4.16
CA LEU A 56 -7.99 -12.68 -2.81
C LEU A 56 -8.73 -11.61 -2.00
N VAL A 57 -9.10 -10.48 -2.60
CA VAL A 57 -9.96 -9.45 -1.99
C VAL A 57 -11.32 -10.06 -1.62
N TRP A 58 -11.95 -10.78 -2.55
CA TRP A 58 -13.21 -11.49 -2.26
C TRP A 58 -13.06 -12.43 -1.07
N ARG A 59 -12.03 -13.28 -1.09
CA ARG A 59 -11.76 -14.25 0.00
C ARG A 59 -11.50 -13.55 1.33
N LEU A 60 -10.74 -12.46 1.32
CA LEU A 60 -10.43 -11.66 2.51
C LEU A 60 -11.70 -11.08 3.12
N LEU A 61 -12.50 -10.39 2.31
CA LEU A 61 -13.76 -9.79 2.74
C LEU A 61 -14.78 -10.85 3.19
N PHE A 62 -14.81 -12.00 2.52
CA PHE A 62 -15.62 -13.15 2.92
C PHE A 62 -15.20 -13.68 4.30
N GLN A 63 -13.91 -13.89 4.55
CA GLN A 63 -13.41 -14.32 5.87
C GLN A 63 -13.69 -13.29 6.97
N LEU A 64 -13.66 -11.99 6.63
CA LEU A 64 -14.04 -10.88 7.52
C LEU A 64 -15.56 -10.72 7.68
N ARG A 65 -16.37 -11.56 7.03
CA ARG A 65 -17.85 -11.56 7.08
C ARG A 65 -18.46 -10.23 6.59
N VAL A 66 -17.81 -9.57 5.64
CA VAL A 66 -18.34 -8.37 4.99
C VAL A 66 -19.47 -8.76 4.05
N ARG A 67 -20.66 -8.16 4.25
CA ARG A 67 -21.81 -8.37 3.37
C ARG A 67 -21.49 -7.84 1.97
N GLY A 68 -21.84 -8.61 0.93
CA GLY A 68 -21.54 -8.23 -0.46
C GLY A 68 -20.05 -8.32 -0.83
N SER A 69 -19.29 -9.20 -0.19
CA SER A 69 -17.84 -9.39 -0.47
C SER A 69 -17.53 -9.64 -1.95
N TRP A 70 -18.40 -10.37 -2.66
CA TRP A 70 -18.25 -10.63 -4.09
C TRP A 70 -18.43 -9.36 -4.92
N LEU A 71 -19.40 -8.51 -4.55
CA LEU A 71 -19.66 -7.23 -5.23
C LEU A 71 -18.50 -6.26 -4.98
N ALA A 72 -18.00 -6.17 -3.75
CA ALA A 72 -16.83 -5.35 -3.44
C ALA A 72 -15.59 -5.79 -4.23
N ALA A 73 -15.38 -7.10 -4.40
CA ALA A 73 -14.29 -7.63 -5.22
C ALA A 73 -14.51 -7.39 -6.72
N ALA A 74 -15.74 -7.46 -7.21
CA ALA A 74 -16.06 -7.12 -8.60
C ALA A 74 -15.85 -5.62 -8.88
N ILE A 75 -16.27 -4.76 -7.94
CA ILE A 75 -15.96 -3.32 -7.97
C ILE A 75 -14.46 -3.15 -8.01
N PHE A 76 -13.69 -3.75 -7.10
CA PHE A 76 -12.23 -3.70 -7.12
C PHE A 76 -11.66 -4.14 -8.47
N ALA A 77 -12.13 -5.25 -9.04
CA ALA A 77 -11.60 -5.80 -10.29
C ALA A 77 -11.82 -4.85 -11.50
N LEU A 78 -12.98 -4.20 -11.55
CA LEU A 78 -13.43 -3.40 -12.70
C LEU A 78 -13.28 -1.89 -12.49
N HIS A 79 -12.83 -1.45 -11.30
CA HIS A 79 -12.74 -0.04 -10.97
C HIS A 79 -11.73 0.68 -11.88
N PRO A 80 -12.07 1.85 -12.48
CA PRO A 80 -11.16 2.55 -13.41
C PRO A 80 -9.79 2.93 -12.80
N VAL A 81 -9.73 3.17 -11.49
CA VAL A 81 -8.46 3.43 -10.77
C VAL A 81 -7.47 2.25 -10.88
N GLN A 82 -7.93 1.03 -11.14
CA GLN A 82 -7.01 -0.10 -11.33
C GLN A 82 -6.32 -0.10 -12.70
N VAL A 83 -6.86 0.61 -13.69
CA VAL A 83 -6.37 0.54 -15.08
C VAL A 83 -4.88 0.84 -15.15
N GLU A 84 -4.41 1.84 -14.41
CA GLU A 84 -2.98 2.20 -14.40
C GLU A 84 -2.11 1.10 -13.80
N SER A 85 -2.55 0.51 -12.68
CA SER A 85 -1.83 -0.59 -12.03
C SER A 85 -1.74 -1.84 -12.90
N VAL A 86 -2.73 -2.09 -13.76
CA VAL A 86 -2.80 -3.29 -14.60
C VAL A 86 -2.20 -3.08 -15.99
N ALA A 87 -2.54 -1.96 -16.64
CA ALA A 87 -2.19 -1.69 -18.03
C ALA A 87 -0.71 -1.35 -18.21
N TRP A 88 -0.06 -0.68 -17.25
CA TRP A 88 1.35 -0.33 -17.38
C TRP A 88 2.25 -1.48 -16.93
N ILE A 89 3.15 -1.91 -17.81
CA ILE A 89 4.13 -2.97 -17.51
C ILE A 89 4.97 -2.63 -16.26
N SER A 90 5.35 -1.37 -16.09
CA SER A 90 6.11 -0.89 -14.93
C SER A 90 5.34 -0.92 -13.60
N GLU A 91 4.01 -1.05 -13.64
CA GLU A 91 3.17 -1.18 -12.45
C GLU A 91 3.02 -2.62 -11.96
N LEU A 92 3.77 -3.57 -12.54
CA LEU A 92 3.92 -4.91 -11.97
C LEU A 92 4.25 -4.85 -10.46
N LYS A 93 5.03 -3.85 -10.02
CA LYS A 93 5.31 -3.60 -8.60
C LYS A 93 4.05 -3.49 -7.74
N ASN A 94 2.98 -2.85 -8.21
CA ASN A 94 1.74 -2.65 -7.47
C ASN A 94 0.93 -3.94 -7.40
N VAL A 95 0.73 -4.59 -8.54
CA VAL A 95 -0.10 -5.80 -8.62
C VAL A 95 0.56 -6.96 -7.86
N LEU A 96 1.89 -7.09 -7.98
CA LEU A 96 2.68 -8.11 -7.28
C LEU A 96 2.75 -7.85 -5.78
N MET A 97 2.95 -6.59 -5.36
CA MET A 97 2.91 -6.23 -3.94
C MET A 97 1.52 -6.49 -3.36
N GLY A 98 0.45 -6.09 -4.06
CA GLY A 98 -0.93 -6.35 -3.64
C GLY A 98 -1.23 -7.83 -3.45
N PHE A 99 -0.73 -8.69 -4.35
CA PHE A 99 -0.87 -10.15 -4.25
C PHE A 99 -0.28 -10.70 -2.96
N PHE A 100 0.98 -10.40 -2.70
CA PHE A 100 1.64 -10.87 -1.48
C PHE A 100 1.09 -10.21 -0.21
N PHE A 101 0.69 -8.93 -0.28
CA PHE A 101 0.05 -8.22 0.82
C PHE A 101 -1.26 -8.91 1.24
N LEU A 102 -2.13 -9.25 0.27
CA LEU A 102 -3.39 -9.95 0.52
C LEU A 102 -3.18 -11.38 1.02
N LEU A 103 -2.19 -12.10 0.48
CA LEU A 103 -1.81 -13.43 1.00
C LEU A 103 -1.34 -13.36 2.46
N THR A 104 -0.55 -12.34 2.84
CA THR A 104 -0.19 -12.15 4.25
C THR A 104 -1.42 -11.91 5.11
N LEU A 105 -2.36 -11.08 4.69
CA LEU A 105 -3.58 -10.81 5.46
C LEU A 105 -4.42 -12.08 5.66
N LEU A 106 -4.58 -12.90 4.62
CA LEU A 106 -5.31 -14.16 4.71
C LEU A 106 -4.61 -15.17 5.63
N ALA A 107 -3.30 -15.33 5.48
CA ALA A 107 -2.50 -16.19 6.37
C ALA A 107 -2.56 -15.71 7.82
N TRP A 108 -2.55 -14.39 8.05
CA TRP A 108 -2.66 -13.78 9.37
C TRP A 108 -4.03 -14.01 10.01
N ILE A 109 -5.13 -13.85 9.26
CA ILE A 109 -6.48 -14.14 9.77
C ILE A 109 -6.58 -15.61 10.20
N GLU A 110 -6.09 -16.52 9.36
CA GLU A 110 -6.13 -17.96 9.68
C GLU A 110 -5.21 -18.30 10.86
N TYR A 111 -4.03 -17.65 10.94
CA TYR A 111 -3.10 -17.78 12.07
C TYR A 111 -3.74 -17.42 13.40
N VAL A 112 -4.50 -16.32 13.44
CA VAL A 112 -5.15 -15.81 14.66
C VAL A 112 -6.21 -16.77 15.21
N ASP A 113 -6.81 -17.60 14.35
CA ASP A 113 -7.86 -18.56 14.72
C ASP A 113 -7.35 -20.01 14.83
N THR A 114 -6.07 -20.27 14.56
CA THR A 114 -5.47 -21.61 14.56
C THR A 114 -4.51 -21.84 15.73
N THR A 115 -4.45 -23.07 16.24
CA THR A 115 -3.48 -23.52 17.27
C THR A 115 -2.55 -24.63 16.75
N GLY A 116 -1.49 -24.96 17.49
CA GLY A 116 -0.58 -26.08 17.16
C GLY A 116 0.41 -25.78 16.01
N GLU A 117 0.86 -26.82 15.30
CA GLU A 117 1.88 -26.71 14.24
C GLU A 117 1.41 -25.88 13.04
N ARG A 118 0.15 -26.03 12.64
CA ARG A 118 -0.45 -25.24 11.55
C ARG A 118 -0.35 -23.74 11.82
N ARG A 119 -0.49 -23.32 13.08
CA ARG A 119 -0.30 -21.92 13.50
C ARG A 119 1.11 -21.43 13.17
N ARG A 120 2.15 -22.22 13.46
CA ARG A 120 3.54 -21.86 13.14
C ARG A 120 3.74 -21.73 11.63
N LEU A 121 3.19 -22.65 10.84
CA LEU A 121 3.29 -22.60 9.37
C LEU A 121 2.61 -21.35 8.80
N LEU A 122 1.41 -21.01 9.27
CA LEU A 122 0.69 -19.81 8.83
C LEU A 122 1.43 -18.52 9.18
N TYR A 123 2.05 -18.45 10.36
CA TYR A 123 2.88 -17.32 10.75
C TYR A 123 4.11 -17.16 9.84
N LEU A 124 4.83 -18.25 9.57
CA LEU A 124 5.99 -18.23 8.69
C LEU A 124 5.60 -17.89 7.25
N ALA A 125 4.46 -18.39 6.77
CA ALA A 125 3.90 -18.02 5.48
C ALA A 125 3.54 -16.53 5.41
N ALA A 126 2.85 -16.00 6.43
CA ALA A 126 2.52 -14.59 6.54
C ALA A 126 3.77 -13.70 6.48
N LEU A 127 4.82 -14.07 7.22
CA LEU A 127 6.10 -13.35 7.24
C LEU A 127 6.82 -13.44 5.89
N LEU A 128 6.85 -14.61 5.26
CA LEU A 128 7.46 -14.81 3.94
C LEU A 128 6.75 -13.96 2.88
N PHE A 129 5.42 -14.05 2.80
CA PHE A 129 4.65 -13.24 1.87
C PHE A 129 4.86 -11.75 2.13
N TYR A 130 4.97 -11.33 3.39
CA TYR A 130 5.21 -9.92 3.69
C TYR A 130 6.58 -9.44 3.18
N LEU A 131 7.63 -10.24 3.37
CA LEU A 131 8.95 -9.92 2.81
C LEU A 131 8.91 -9.82 1.29
N LEU A 132 8.18 -10.72 0.62
CA LEU A 132 7.98 -10.65 -0.84
C LEU A 132 7.22 -9.39 -1.25
N ALA A 133 6.20 -8.98 -0.49
CA ALA A 133 5.47 -7.73 -0.72
C ALA A 133 6.39 -6.50 -0.60
N LEU A 134 7.21 -6.43 0.46
CA LEU A 134 8.19 -5.37 0.68
C LEU A 134 9.23 -5.27 -0.45
N PHE A 135 9.67 -6.43 -0.96
CA PHE A 135 10.62 -6.51 -2.06
C PHE A 135 10.00 -6.26 -3.43
N ALA A 136 8.67 -6.33 -3.55
CA ALA A 136 7.94 -5.91 -4.75
C ALA A 136 7.73 -4.39 -4.76
N LYS A 137 7.27 -3.81 -3.64
CA LYS A 137 7.13 -2.37 -3.44
C LYS A 137 7.20 -2.00 -1.95
N SER A 138 7.98 -0.97 -1.64
CA SER A 138 8.25 -0.55 -0.25
C SER A 138 7.03 -0.01 0.49
N THR A 139 5.98 0.45 -0.19
CA THR A 139 4.72 0.90 0.42
C THR A 139 3.99 -0.20 1.21
N ALA A 140 4.36 -1.47 0.99
CA ALA A 140 3.93 -2.59 1.83
C ALA A 140 4.33 -2.43 3.30
N CYS A 141 5.27 -1.52 3.65
CA CYS A 141 5.66 -1.22 5.03
C CYS A 141 4.50 -0.81 5.94
N THR A 142 3.34 -0.47 5.38
CA THR A 142 2.11 -0.16 6.11
C THR A 142 1.36 -1.42 6.60
N LEU A 143 1.71 -2.61 6.14
CA LEU A 143 1.03 -3.87 6.47
C LEU A 143 0.91 -4.14 7.99
N PRO A 144 1.90 -3.88 8.86
CA PRO A 144 1.76 -4.12 10.29
C PRO A 144 0.56 -3.37 10.90
N ALA A 145 0.23 -2.19 10.39
CA ALA A 145 -0.98 -1.47 10.81
C ALA A 145 -2.25 -2.26 10.45
N ALA A 146 -2.31 -2.86 9.25
CA ALA A 146 -3.41 -3.73 8.84
C ALA A 146 -3.53 -4.99 9.71
N LEU A 147 -2.40 -5.61 10.11
CA LEU A 147 -2.40 -6.76 11.01
C LEU A 147 -3.01 -6.42 12.38
N LEU A 148 -2.64 -5.27 12.93
CA LEU A 148 -3.19 -4.74 14.19
C LEU A 148 -4.69 -4.44 14.06
N LEU A 149 -5.10 -3.84 12.95
CA LEU A 149 -6.51 -3.54 12.67
C LEU A 149 -7.36 -4.82 12.56
N ILE A 150 -6.81 -5.92 12.03
CA ILE A 150 -7.49 -7.23 12.02
C ILE A 150 -7.66 -7.77 13.44
N LEU A 151 -6.64 -7.68 14.30
CA LEU A 151 -6.76 -8.09 15.70
C LEU A 151 -7.83 -7.26 16.42
N TRP A 152 -7.86 -5.95 16.18
CA TRP A 152 -8.86 -5.04 16.71
C TRP A 152 -10.27 -5.39 16.24
N LEU A 153 -10.45 -5.64 14.94
CA LEU A 153 -11.73 -6.02 14.34
C LEU A 153 -12.26 -7.33 14.93
N ARG A 154 -11.37 -8.30 15.14
CA ARG A 154 -11.66 -9.61 15.75
C ARG A 154 -11.82 -9.55 17.28
N SER A 155 -11.72 -8.37 17.89
CA SER A 155 -11.79 -8.15 19.34
C SER A 155 -10.81 -9.02 20.15
N LYS A 156 -9.64 -9.33 19.56
CA LYS A 156 -8.58 -10.06 20.26
C LYS A 156 -7.84 -9.08 21.19
N ARG A 157 -7.45 -9.54 22.38
CA ARG A 157 -6.67 -8.71 23.32
C ARG A 157 -5.26 -8.49 22.77
N ILE A 158 -4.90 -7.23 22.55
CA ILE A 158 -3.53 -6.83 22.19
C ILE A 158 -2.71 -6.79 23.50
N GLY A 159 -2.11 -7.92 23.84
CA GLY A 159 -1.19 -8.05 24.98
C GLY A 159 0.27 -8.18 24.52
N TRP A 160 1.18 -8.37 25.48
CA TRP A 160 2.62 -8.54 25.22
C TRP A 160 2.95 -9.61 24.18
N ARG A 161 2.19 -10.72 24.14
CA ARG A 161 2.39 -11.78 23.12
C ARG A 161 2.15 -11.26 21.70
N ALA A 162 1.06 -10.52 21.47
CA ALA A 162 0.75 -9.94 20.17
C ALA A 162 1.82 -8.93 19.74
N PHE A 163 2.40 -8.19 20.69
CA PHE A 163 3.52 -7.30 20.43
C PHE A 163 4.74 -8.05 19.87
N PHE A 164 5.16 -9.14 20.53
CA PHE A 164 6.29 -9.94 20.04
C PHE A 164 6.01 -10.66 18.71
N GLU A 165 4.76 -11.05 18.47
CA GLU A 165 4.35 -11.67 17.19
C GLU A 165 4.36 -10.66 16.03
N ILE A 166 4.08 -9.37 16.30
CA ILE A 166 4.06 -8.32 15.27
C ILE A 166 5.42 -7.65 15.12
N ALA A 167 6.29 -7.71 16.15
CA ALA A 167 7.59 -7.05 16.15
C ALA A 167 8.45 -7.35 14.90
N PRO A 168 8.57 -8.60 14.40
CA PRO A 168 9.31 -8.86 13.16
C PRO A 168 8.76 -8.12 11.95
N PHE A 169 7.43 -8.04 11.81
CA PHE A 169 6.79 -7.30 10.72
C PHE A 169 7.08 -5.80 10.80
N VAL A 170 7.06 -5.24 12.01
CA VAL A 170 7.41 -3.83 12.25
C VAL A 170 8.88 -3.56 11.97
N LEU A 171 9.78 -4.44 12.39
CA LEU A 171 11.22 -4.28 12.13
C LEU A 171 11.53 -4.28 10.63
N PHE A 172 10.90 -5.19 9.86
CA PHE A 172 11.05 -5.19 8.40
C PHE A 172 10.40 -3.95 7.74
N ALA A 173 9.24 -3.51 8.24
CA ALA A 173 8.61 -2.26 7.80
C ALA A 173 9.54 -1.06 7.97
N LEU A 174 10.11 -0.91 9.17
CA LEU A 174 11.01 0.17 9.51
C LEU A 174 12.29 0.11 8.68
N GLY A 175 12.88 -1.08 8.52
CA GLY A 175 14.09 -1.26 7.70
C GLY A 175 13.89 -0.80 6.24
N ILE A 176 12.83 -1.27 5.57
CA ILE A 176 12.53 -0.90 4.19
C ILE A 176 12.03 0.55 4.07
N GLY A 177 11.26 1.04 5.05
CA GLY A 177 10.81 2.42 5.11
C GLY A 177 11.98 3.40 5.24
N LEU A 178 12.92 3.14 6.15
CA LEU A 178 14.14 3.95 6.31
C LEU A 178 15.03 3.89 5.08
N LEU A 179 15.17 2.71 4.46
CA LEU A 179 15.88 2.56 3.20
C LEU A 179 15.25 3.42 2.09
N THR A 180 13.91 3.44 2.02
CA THR A 180 13.16 4.24 1.04
C THR A 180 13.35 5.73 1.28
N ILE A 181 13.27 6.19 2.53
CA ILE A 181 13.52 7.60 2.89
C ILE A 181 14.95 8.01 2.52
N TRP A 182 15.93 7.15 2.81
CA TRP A 182 17.31 7.38 2.41
C TRP A 182 17.42 7.44 0.88
N TRP A 183 16.79 6.53 0.16
CA TRP A 183 16.82 6.51 -1.30
C TRP A 183 16.24 7.78 -1.92
N GLU A 184 15.05 8.20 -1.47
CA GLU A 184 14.41 9.45 -1.91
C GLU A 184 15.31 10.66 -1.65
N LYS A 185 15.96 10.70 -0.48
CA LYS A 185 16.82 11.81 -0.08
C LYS A 185 18.12 11.89 -0.88
N TYR A 186 18.77 10.76 -1.17
CA TYR A 186 20.13 10.73 -1.69
C TYR A 186 20.25 10.36 -3.18
N HIS A 187 19.32 9.56 -3.71
CA HIS A 187 19.38 9.06 -5.09
C HIS A 187 18.37 9.76 -6.01
N GLN A 188 17.17 10.07 -5.51
CA GLN A 188 16.15 10.75 -6.31
C GLN A 188 16.26 12.29 -6.28
N GLY A 189 17.13 12.87 -5.44
CA GLY A 189 17.36 14.31 -5.41
C GLY A 189 16.31 15.13 -4.65
N THR A 190 15.52 14.50 -3.78
CA THR A 190 14.46 15.15 -2.97
C THR A 190 14.99 16.24 -2.03
N ARG A 191 16.31 16.28 -1.76
CA ARG A 191 16.97 17.33 -0.95
C ARG A 191 16.74 18.77 -1.43
N VAL A 192 16.43 18.95 -2.72
CA VAL A 192 16.23 20.27 -3.34
C VAL A 192 14.77 20.74 -3.24
N LEU A 193 13.87 19.91 -2.69
CA LEU A 193 12.47 20.28 -2.49
C LEU A 193 12.32 21.19 -1.27
N VAL A 194 11.71 22.36 -1.51
CA VAL A 194 11.35 23.40 -0.53
C VAL A 194 10.87 22.76 0.78
N SER A 195 11.41 23.21 1.91
CA SER A 195 11.04 22.72 3.23
C SER A 195 9.59 23.09 3.54
N LEU A 196 8.67 22.15 3.33
CA LEU A 196 7.30 22.30 3.81
C LEU A 196 7.27 22.27 5.34
N GLY A 197 6.64 23.28 5.93
CA GLY A 197 6.38 23.37 7.36
C GLY A 197 5.41 22.29 7.84
N SER A 198 5.38 22.04 9.15
CA SER A 198 4.53 21.00 9.74
C SER A 198 3.04 21.23 9.47
N VAL A 199 2.59 22.48 9.47
CA VAL A 199 1.18 22.83 9.19
C VAL A 199 0.83 22.56 7.73
N GLU A 200 1.69 22.96 6.79
CA GLU A 200 1.50 22.70 5.36
C GLU A 200 1.38 21.19 5.08
N ARG A 201 2.20 20.37 5.75
CA ARG A 201 2.14 18.90 5.63
C ARG A 201 0.80 18.34 6.11
N ILE A 202 0.28 18.84 7.23
CA ILE A 202 -1.03 18.42 7.75
C ILE A 202 -2.14 18.82 6.76
N MET A 203 -2.06 20.01 6.18
CA MET A 203 -3.03 20.49 5.19
C MET A 203 -2.99 19.64 3.92
N ILE A 204 -1.79 19.35 3.40
CA ILE A 204 -1.59 18.44 2.26
C ILE A 204 -2.15 17.05 2.57
N ALA A 205 -1.81 16.48 3.72
CA ALA A 205 -2.30 15.17 4.15
C ALA A 205 -3.82 15.13 4.19
N SER A 206 -4.45 16.14 4.81
CA SER A 206 -5.90 16.20 4.92
C SER A 206 -6.57 16.27 3.54
N ARG A 207 -6.04 17.10 2.63
CA ARG A 207 -6.56 17.22 1.27
C ARG A 207 -6.31 15.96 0.45
N ALA A 208 -5.18 15.29 0.64
CA ALA A 208 -4.84 14.02 -0.01
C ALA A 208 -5.82 12.90 0.37
N VAL A 209 -6.17 12.75 1.65
CA VAL A 209 -7.17 11.76 2.10
C VAL A 209 -8.49 11.92 1.32
N TRP A 210 -8.99 13.16 1.23
CA TRP A 210 -10.23 13.45 0.50
C TRP A 210 -10.10 13.25 -1.00
N PHE A 211 -8.96 13.63 -1.59
CA PHE A 211 -8.68 13.40 -2.99
C PHE A 211 -8.72 11.91 -3.34
N TYR A 212 -8.01 11.07 -2.58
CA TYR A 212 -8.00 9.62 -2.82
C TYR A 212 -9.37 9.00 -2.56
N LEU A 213 -10.09 9.47 -1.54
CA LEU A 213 -11.43 8.99 -1.24
C LEU A 213 -12.40 9.34 -2.38
N SER A 214 -12.31 10.55 -2.95
CA SER A 214 -13.18 10.95 -4.06
C SER A 214 -12.93 10.11 -5.30
N LYS A 215 -11.68 9.70 -5.58
CA LYS A 215 -11.36 8.84 -6.73
C LYS A 215 -11.96 7.44 -6.63
N ILE A 216 -12.33 6.96 -5.43
CA ILE A 216 -13.06 5.69 -5.25
C ILE A 216 -14.52 5.81 -5.72
N PHE A 217 -15.15 6.98 -5.55
CA PHE A 217 -16.56 7.17 -5.92
C PHE A 217 -16.71 7.74 -7.34
N TRP A 218 -15.75 8.58 -7.75
CA TRP A 218 -15.79 9.29 -9.01
C TRP A 218 -14.38 9.39 -9.61
N SER A 219 -14.08 8.49 -10.54
CA SER A 219 -12.78 8.37 -11.20
C SER A 219 -12.71 9.22 -12.49
N SER A 220 -13.06 10.51 -12.42
CA SER A 220 -12.80 11.44 -13.54
C SER A 220 -11.38 12.00 -13.48
N ASP A 221 -10.90 12.54 -14.61
CA ASP A 221 -9.66 13.32 -14.70
C ASP A 221 -8.45 12.61 -14.10
N LEU A 222 -8.32 11.31 -14.37
CA LEU A 222 -7.11 10.56 -14.06
C LEU A 222 -6.01 11.02 -15.03
N THR A 223 -4.99 11.68 -14.48
CA THR A 223 -3.90 12.28 -15.24
C THR A 223 -2.56 11.85 -14.64
N PHE A 224 -1.56 11.66 -15.50
CA PHE A 224 -0.22 11.22 -15.09
C PHE A 224 0.42 12.11 -14.00
N ILE A 225 0.24 13.43 -14.08
CA ILE A 225 0.66 14.40 -13.07
C ILE A 225 -0.51 15.33 -12.80
N TYR A 226 -1.05 15.28 -11.58
CA TYR A 226 -2.13 16.17 -11.17
C TYR A 226 -1.65 17.61 -10.96
N PRO A 227 -2.53 18.60 -11.09
CA PRO A 227 -2.22 19.98 -10.74
C PRO A 227 -1.73 20.11 -9.30
N ARG A 228 -0.55 20.70 -9.13
CA ARG A 228 0.02 20.97 -7.81
C ARG A 228 -0.87 21.95 -7.04
N TRP A 229 -1.25 21.59 -5.83
CA TRP A 229 -2.04 22.48 -4.98
C TRP A 229 -1.20 23.65 -4.46
N GLN A 230 -1.81 24.83 -4.39
CA GLN A 230 -1.27 25.93 -3.59
C GLN A 230 -1.77 25.77 -2.15
N ILE A 231 -0.84 25.81 -1.20
CA ILE A 231 -1.12 25.70 0.23
C ILE A 231 -0.88 27.07 0.83
N ASP A 232 -1.95 27.67 1.35
CA ASP A 232 -1.91 28.94 2.06
C ASP A 232 -2.37 28.71 3.49
N VAL A 233 -1.40 28.75 4.42
CA VAL A 233 -1.61 28.53 5.85
C VAL A 233 -2.47 29.63 6.48
N ALA A 234 -2.48 30.83 5.87
CA ALA A 234 -3.27 31.96 6.35
C ALA A 234 -4.75 31.86 5.95
N ASN A 235 -5.08 31.05 4.94
CA ASN A 235 -6.45 30.91 4.44
C ASN A 235 -7.26 29.93 5.33
N PRO A 236 -8.31 30.39 6.03
CA PRO A 236 -9.13 29.51 6.89
C PRO A 236 -9.82 28.37 6.11
N LEU A 237 -10.16 28.59 4.83
CA LEU A 237 -10.81 27.59 3.99
C LEU A 237 -9.91 26.38 3.74
N ALA A 238 -8.58 26.56 3.83
CA ALA A 238 -7.63 25.49 3.60
C ALA A 238 -7.65 24.42 4.72
N TYR A 239 -8.30 24.70 5.86
CA TYR A 239 -8.49 23.76 6.97
C TYR A 239 -9.80 22.95 6.89
N LEU A 240 -10.68 23.23 5.92
CA LEU A 240 -11.96 22.53 5.77
C LEU A 240 -11.79 21.01 5.64
N GLY A 241 -10.78 20.56 4.89
CA GLY A 241 -10.47 19.13 4.75
C GLY A 241 -10.09 18.49 6.09
N LEU A 242 -9.30 19.17 6.92
CA LEU A 242 -8.93 18.69 8.24
C LEU A 242 -10.16 18.62 9.18
N ILE A 243 -10.96 19.68 9.21
CA ILE A 243 -12.19 19.72 10.04
C ILE A 243 -13.14 18.62 9.61
N ALA A 244 -13.37 18.45 8.30
CA ALA A 244 -14.21 17.38 7.77
C ALA A 244 -13.67 16.00 8.17
N ALA A 245 -12.35 15.78 8.17
CA ALA A 245 -11.75 14.50 8.55
C ALA A 245 -11.95 14.20 10.04
N LEU A 246 -11.80 15.22 10.90
CA LEU A 246 -12.05 15.09 12.34
C LEU A 246 -13.53 14.81 12.61
N VAL A 247 -14.44 15.53 11.95
CA VAL A 247 -15.89 15.28 12.05
C VAL A 247 -16.21 13.87 11.58
N ALA A 248 -15.68 13.43 10.44
CA ALA A 248 -15.88 12.06 9.95
C ALA A 248 -15.37 11.02 10.95
N ALA A 249 -14.19 11.22 11.56
CA ALA A 249 -13.65 10.33 12.57
C ALA A 249 -14.56 10.23 13.81
N VAL A 250 -15.09 11.37 14.27
CA VAL A 250 -16.06 11.43 15.39
C VAL A 250 -17.35 10.70 15.04
N LEU A 251 -17.92 10.95 13.85
CA LEU A 251 -19.13 10.29 13.37
C LEU A 251 -18.94 8.78 13.24
N ILE A 252 -17.79 8.33 12.72
CA ILE A 252 -17.47 6.90 12.62
C ILE A 252 -17.31 6.28 14.02
N TYR A 253 -16.63 6.96 14.94
CA TYR A 253 -16.43 6.49 16.31
C TYR A 253 -17.76 6.32 17.07
N TYR A 254 -18.68 7.28 16.97
CA TYR A 254 -20.00 7.16 17.59
C TYR A 254 -20.97 6.28 16.78
N GLY A 255 -20.78 6.20 15.46
CA GLY A 255 -21.55 5.37 14.54
C GLY A 255 -21.26 3.88 14.67
N ARG A 256 -20.10 3.50 15.20
CA ARG A 256 -19.70 2.09 15.41
C ARG A 256 -20.65 1.29 16.32
N ARG A 257 -21.48 1.97 17.13
CA ARG A 257 -22.53 1.32 17.94
C ARG A 257 -23.68 0.77 17.09
N TRP A 258 -23.89 1.33 15.89
CA TRP A 258 -24.96 0.92 14.97
C TRP A 258 -24.44 -0.01 13.86
N PHE A 259 -23.30 0.34 13.26
CA PHE A 259 -22.75 -0.38 12.10
C PHE A 259 -21.64 -1.37 12.45
N GLY A 260 -21.27 -1.46 13.74
CA GLY A 260 -20.12 -2.23 14.20
C GLY A 260 -18.77 -1.56 13.91
N ARG A 261 -17.68 -2.25 14.25
CA ARG A 261 -16.29 -1.76 14.06
C ARG A 261 -15.79 -1.82 12.61
N GLY A 262 -16.59 -2.36 11.69
CA GLY A 262 -16.17 -2.54 10.29
C GLY A 262 -15.83 -1.23 9.59
N VAL A 263 -16.68 -0.20 9.76
CA VAL A 263 -16.47 1.13 9.15
C VAL A 263 -15.25 1.83 9.73
N GLU A 264 -15.07 1.76 11.05
CA GLU A 264 -13.89 2.27 11.76
C GLU A 264 -12.60 1.64 11.23
N VAL A 265 -12.58 0.30 11.14
CA VAL A 265 -11.41 -0.43 10.64
C VAL A 265 -11.14 -0.16 9.17
N ALA A 266 -12.17 -0.03 8.33
CA ALA A 266 -12.00 0.32 6.92
C ALA A 266 -11.40 1.73 6.75
N ALA A 267 -11.89 2.71 7.50
CA ALA A 267 -11.37 4.08 7.47
C ALA A 267 -9.93 4.16 7.98
N LEU A 268 -9.61 3.48 9.09
CA LEU A 268 -8.25 3.41 9.61
C LEU A 268 -7.31 2.67 8.65
N PHE A 269 -7.77 1.59 8.02
CA PHE A 269 -7.00 0.87 7.02
C PHE A 269 -6.67 1.78 5.83
N PHE A 270 -7.66 2.51 5.31
CA PHE A 270 -7.49 3.45 4.21
C PHE A 270 -6.44 4.53 4.52
N VAL A 271 -6.54 5.19 5.68
CA VAL A 271 -5.59 6.24 6.06
C VAL A 271 -4.20 5.65 6.36
N ALA A 272 -4.13 4.49 7.01
CA ALA A 272 -2.87 3.85 7.36
C ALA A 272 -2.08 3.39 6.12
N THR A 273 -2.74 2.79 5.13
CA THR A 273 -2.09 2.36 3.89
C THR A 273 -1.73 3.51 2.97
N LEU A 274 -2.47 4.62 3.03
CA LEU A 274 -2.12 5.87 2.35
C LEU A 274 -0.98 6.64 3.00
N SER A 275 -0.65 6.37 4.27
CA SER A 275 0.29 7.20 5.05
C SER A 275 1.62 7.54 4.37
N PRO A 276 2.29 6.67 3.58
CA PRO A 276 3.52 7.04 2.88
C PRO A 276 3.33 8.13 1.81
N LEU A 277 2.11 8.30 1.31
CA LEU A 277 1.72 9.22 0.24
C LEU A 277 1.11 10.52 0.76
N LEU A 278 0.89 10.67 2.07
CA LEU A 278 0.16 11.81 2.65
C LEU A 278 0.98 13.11 2.80
N GLY A 279 2.21 13.22 2.32
CA GLY A 279 2.97 14.47 2.50
C GLY A 279 3.89 14.49 3.74
N PHE A 280 3.83 13.49 4.61
CA PHE A 280 4.68 13.44 5.81
C PHE A 280 6.14 13.12 5.47
N ILE A 281 6.35 12.20 4.53
CA ILE A 281 7.65 11.92 3.93
C ILE A 281 7.68 12.62 2.57
N MET A 282 8.71 13.42 2.31
CA MET A 282 8.87 14.05 1.01
C MET A 282 9.28 12.98 -0.01
N LEU A 283 8.44 12.80 -1.02
CA LEU A 283 8.73 12.00 -2.19
C LEU A 283 9.19 12.94 -3.32
N TYR A 284 10.05 12.47 -4.20
CA TYR A 284 10.50 13.26 -5.34
C TYR A 284 9.34 13.80 -6.20
N THR A 285 8.26 13.02 -6.30
CA THR A 285 7.03 13.37 -7.02
C THR A 285 6.34 14.64 -6.51
N PHE A 286 6.56 15.02 -5.24
CA PHE A 286 6.03 16.25 -4.63
C PHE A 286 6.60 17.53 -5.20
N ARG A 287 7.63 17.42 -6.05
CA ARG A 287 8.04 18.50 -6.95
C ARG A 287 6.93 18.95 -7.89
N TYR A 288 6.15 17.99 -8.38
CA TYR A 288 5.17 18.18 -9.45
C TYR A 288 3.72 18.10 -8.96
N THR A 289 3.43 17.23 -7.99
CA THR A 289 2.06 17.00 -7.47
C THR A 289 2.12 16.48 -6.04
N PHE A 290 1.17 16.82 -5.17
CA PHE A 290 1.10 16.28 -3.81
C PHE A 290 0.37 14.94 -3.68
N VAL A 291 -0.01 14.36 -4.81
CA VAL A 291 -0.68 13.06 -4.92
C VAL A 291 0.18 12.16 -5.79
N ALA A 292 0.37 10.92 -5.36
CA ALA A 292 1.21 9.91 -6.02
C ALA A 292 0.50 8.54 -6.07
N ASP A 293 -0.66 8.45 -6.70
CA ASP A 293 -1.37 7.22 -7.09
C ASP A 293 -0.58 6.35 -8.09
N HIS A 294 0.26 6.97 -8.93
CA HIS A 294 1.04 6.26 -9.97
C HIS A 294 2.37 5.66 -9.51
N TYR A 295 2.85 5.97 -8.30
CA TYR A 295 4.25 5.74 -7.90
C TYR A 295 4.40 4.73 -6.77
#